data_AF-A0A7U9S5Y2-F1
#
_entry.id   AF-A0A7U9S5Y2-F1
#
_cell.length_a   1.000
_cell.length_b   1.000
_cell.length_c   1.000
_cell.angle_alpha   90.00
_cell.angle_beta   90.00
_cell.angle_gamma   90.00
#
_symmetry.space_group_name_H-M   'P 1'
#
loop_
_entity.id
_entity.type
_entity.pdbx_description
1 polymer ?
#
loop_
_entity_poly.entity_id
_entity_poly.type
_entity_poly.pdbx_seq_one_letter_code
_entity_poly.pdbx_strand_id
1 'polypeptide(L)'
;MKLWDAEKGFFVSGSEKQISWASQVWMVLADVFGDKAKNAQLLEHTIVIDPKIRMVTPYMYHHFIEALVQNNRKEVALSFMRAYWGEMVKDGADTFWELYDPADKNVAPYGSKMVNSYCHAWSCSPSYIIRKYLI
;
A
#
# COMPACT_ATOMS: atom_id res chain seq x y z
N MET A 1 -19.29 -3.24 -15.31
CA MET A 1 -18.20 -2.44 -14.71
C MET A 1 -17.02 -2.44 -15.68
N LYS A 2 -16.66 -1.30 -16.30
CA LYS A 2 -15.69 -1.26 -17.42
C LYS A 2 -14.22 -1.53 -17.01
N LEU A 3 -13.92 -1.47 -15.72
CA LEU A 3 -12.54 -1.58 -15.20
C LEU A 3 -12.23 -2.95 -14.60
N TRP A 4 -13.23 -3.78 -14.29
CA TRP A 4 -12.99 -5.13 -13.77
C TRP A 4 -12.70 -6.09 -14.92
N ASP A 5 -11.53 -6.73 -14.88
CA ASP A 5 -11.13 -7.78 -15.80
C ASP A 5 -11.23 -9.14 -15.08
N ALA A 6 -12.29 -9.89 -15.36
CA ALA A 6 -12.61 -11.14 -14.67
C ALA A 6 -11.61 -12.27 -14.96
N GLU A 7 -10.98 -12.26 -16.14
CA GLU A 7 -9.95 -13.25 -16.49
C GLU A 7 -8.67 -13.02 -15.69
N LYS A 8 -8.34 -11.74 -15.47
CA LYS A 8 -7.15 -11.36 -14.69
C LYS A 8 -7.39 -11.31 -13.19
N GLY A 9 -8.66 -11.23 -12.75
CA GLY A 9 -9.01 -11.06 -11.34
C GLY A 9 -8.62 -9.70 -10.75
N PHE A 10 -8.52 -8.66 -11.59
CA PHE A 10 -8.06 -7.33 -11.19
C PHE A 10 -8.87 -6.20 -11.80
N PHE A 11 -8.82 -5.04 -11.16
CA PHE A 11 -9.14 -3.78 -11.80
C PHE A 11 -7.97 -3.31 -12.67
N VAL A 12 -8.29 -2.95 -13.91
CA VAL A 12 -7.33 -2.45 -14.90
C VAL A 12 -7.47 -0.93 -15.09
N SER A 13 -6.38 -0.27 -15.46
CA SER A 13 -6.33 1.18 -15.69
C SER A 13 -5.69 1.53 -17.04
N GLY A 14 -6.18 2.60 -17.67
CA GLY A 14 -5.69 3.09 -18.97
C GLY A 14 -6.04 2.21 -20.16
N SER A 15 -5.67 2.67 -21.36
CA SER A 15 -5.88 1.95 -22.62
C SER A 15 -5.13 0.61 -22.69
N GLU A 16 -3.97 0.54 -22.03
CA GLU A 16 -3.13 -0.66 -21.96
C GLU A 16 -3.62 -1.70 -20.94
N LYS A 17 -4.71 -1.43 -20.22
CA LYS A 17 -5.25 -2.29 -19.17
C LYS A 17 -4.19 -2.67 -18.13
N GLN A 18 -3.46 -1.68 -17.65
CA GLN A 18 -2.41 -1.80 -16.63
C GLN A 18 -3.00 -2.35 -15.32
N ILE A 19 -2.26 -3.23 -14.64
CA ILE A 19 -2.57 -3.68 -13.29
C ILE A 19 -1.55 -3.07 -12.33
N SER A 20 -2.04 -2.42 -11.27
CA SER A 20 -1.22 -1.83 -10.20
C SER A 20 -1.81 -2.14 -8.84
N TRP A 21 -0.98 -2.09 -7.80
CA TRP A 21 -1.42 -2.16 -6.42
C TRP A 21 -2.41 -1.03 -6.09
N ALA A 22 -2.13 0.19 -6.54
CA ALA A 22 -2.94 1.38 -6.27
C ALA A 22 -4.38 1.23 -6.77
N SER A 23 -4.58 0.71 -7.99
CA SER A 23 -5.91 0.50 -8.55
C SER A 23 -6.75 -0.46 -7.68
N GLN A 24 -6.14 -1.50 -7.12
CA GLN A 24 -6.87 -2.47 -6.30
C GLN A 24 -7.24 -1.87 -4.95
N VAL A 25 -6.28 -1.23 -4.30
CA VAL A 25 -6.47 -0.59 -2.98
C VAL A 25 -7.59 0.45 -3.02
N TRP A 26 -7.57 1.34 -4.02
CA TRP A 26 -8.60 2.38 -4.12
C TRP A 26 -9.99 1.82 -4.43
N MET A 27 -10.10 0.77 -5.25
CA MET A 27 -11.40 0.15 -5.54
C MET A 27 -11.96 -0.59 -4.32
N VAL A 28 -11.09 -1.16 -3.48
CA VAL A 28 -11.48 -1.76 -2.20
C VAL A 28 -11.92 -0.70 -1.19
N LEU A 29 -11.17 0.40 -1.06
CA LEU A 29 -11.56 1.50 -0.16
C LEU A 29 -12.85 2.20 -0.61
N ALA A 30 -13.09 2.28 -1.91
CA ALA A 30 -14.35 2.78 -2.47
C ALA A 30 -15.52 1.78 -2.33
N ASP A 31 -15.26 0.60 -1.76
CA ASP A 31 -16.21 -0.49 -1.55
C ASP A 31 -17.04 -0.84 -2.79
N VAL A 32 -16.39 -0.90 -3.96
CA VAL A 32 -17.13 -1.06 -5.22
C VAL A 32 -17.84 -2.42 -5.33
N PHE A 33 -17.34 -3.44 -4.63
CA PHE A 33 -18.03 -4.73 -4.55
C PHE A 33 -19.16 -4.77 -3.53
N GLY A 34 -19.19 -3.86 -2.54
CA GLY A 34 -20.13 -3.90 -1.42
C GLY A 34 -20.01 -5.18 -0.57
N ASP A 35 -18.86 -5.87 -0.65
CA ASP A 35 -18.64 -7.19 -0.06
C ASP A 35 -17.21 -7.27 0.49
N LYS A 36 -17.11 -7.26 1.82
CA LYS A 36 -15.83 -7.32 2.53
C LYS A 36 -15.01 -8.58 2.23
N ALA A 37 -15.66 -9.72 1.99
CA ALA A 37 -14.95 -10.96 1.69
C ALA A 37 -14.31 -10.89 0.30
N LYS A 38 -15.03 -10.36 -0.70
CA LYS A 38 -14.47 -10.11 -2.04
C LYS A 38 -13.38 -9.06 -2.05
N ASN A 39 -13.58 -7.97 -1.30
CA ASN A 39 -12.56 -6.94 -1.13
C ASN A 39 -11.27 -7.52 -0.51
N ALA A 40 -11.40 -8.31 0.55
CA ALA A 40 -10.26 -8.96 1.18
C ALA A 40 -9.57 -9.94 0.22
N GLN A 41 -10.34 -10.73 -0.53
CA GLN A 41 -9.81 -11.66 -1.52
C GLN A 41 -9.01 -10.91 -2.61
N LEU A 42 -9.47 -9.74 -3.07
CA LEU A 42 -8.74 -8.93 -4.03
C LEU A 42 -7.41 -8.42 -3.45
N LEU A 43 -7.40 -7.96 -2.19
CA LEU A 43 -6.16 -7.53 -1.53
C LEU A 43 -5.17 -8.71 -1.38
N GLU A 44 -5.64 -9.87 -0.94
CA GLU A 44 -4.83 -11.10 -0.82
C GLU A 44 -4.30 -11.57 -2.18
N HIS A 45 -5.14 -11.52 -3.21
CA HIS A 45 -4.73 -11.82 -4.58
C HIS A 45 -3.66 -10.84 -5.08
N THR A 46 -3.80 -9.55 -4.77
CA THR A 46 -2.80 -8.52 -5.08
C THR A 46 -1.47 -8.82 -4.41
N ILE A 47 -1.48 -9.24 -3.13
CA ILE A 47 -0.29 -9.63 -2.38
C ILE A 47 0.40 -10.84 -3.03
N VAL A 48 -0.36 -11.87 -3.40
CA VAL A 48 0.17 -13.12 -3.95
C VAL A 48 0.73 -12.94 -5.36
N ILE A 49 0.02 -12.21 -6.23
CA ILE A 49 0.44 -11.98 -7.61
C ILE A 49 1.52 -10.92 -7.71
N ASP A 50 1.50 -9.94 -6.80
CA ASP A 50 2.44 -8.83 -6.73
C ASP A 50 2.64 -8.11 -8.09
N PRO A 51 1.61 -7.37 -8.56
CA PRO A 51 1.69 -6.66 -9.82
C PRO A 51 2.94 -5.76 -9.92
N LYS A 52 3.54 -5.73 -11.11
CA LYS A 52 4.81 -5.02 -11.40
C LYS A 52 4.83 -3.56 -10.92
N ILE A 53 3.69 -2.88 -10.95
CA ILE A 53 3.57 -1.48 -10.50
C ILE A 53 3.18 -1.48 -9.03
N ARG A 54 4.23 -1.44 -8.21
CA ARG A 54 4.19 -1.53 -6.75
C ARG A 54 4.01 -0.17 -6.08
N MET A 55 3.78 -0.21 -4.77
CA MET A 55 3.75 0.94 -3.89
C MET A 55 5.17 1.25 -3.41
N VAL A 56 5.61 2.51 -3.52
CA VAL A 56 6.97 2.94 -3.14
C VAL A 56 6.98 4.07 -2.09
N THR A 57 5.80 4.50 -1.64
CA THR A 57 5.67 5.56 -0.64
C THR A 57 4.88 5.08 0.57
N PRO A 58 5.22 5.56 1.77
CA PRO A 58 4.43 5.27 2.96
C PRO A 58 3.00 5.80 2.85
N TYR A 59 2.79 6.86 2.06
CA TYR A 59 1.46 7.36 1.70
C TYR A 59 0.59 6.29 1.02
N MET A 60 1.11 5.54 0.04
CA MET A 60 0.31 4.50 -0.59
C MET A 60 0.15 3.28 0.34
N TYR A 61 1.17 2.96 1.13
CA TYR A 61 1.07 1.94 2.17
C TYR A 61 0.00 2.28 3.23
N HIS A 62 -0.19 3.55 3.61
CA HIS A 62 -1.28 3.97 4.51
C HIS A 62 -2.63 3.40 4.06
N HIS A 63 -2.98 3.65 2.81
CA HIS A 63 -4.25 3.27 2.22
C HIS A 63 -4.37 1.75 2.09
N PHE A 64 -3.28 1.06 1.74
CA PHE A 64 -3.26 -0.40 1.68
C PHE A 64 -3.49 -1.04 3.05
N ILE A 65 -2.80 -0.54 4.09
CA ILE A 65 -2.98 -1.01 5.46
C ILE A 65 -4.41 -0.74 5.95
N GLU A 66 -4.94 0.45 5.68
CA GLU A 66 -6.33 0.77 6.02
C GLU A 66 -7.32 -0.14 5.29
N ALA A 67 -7.12 -0.42 4.00
CA ALA A 67 -7.96 -1.32 3.22
C ALA A 67 -7.99 -2.73 3.81
N LEU A 68 -6.83 -3.27 4.22
CA LEU A 68 -6.74 -4.57 4.90
C LEU A 68 -7.53 -4.56 6.22
N VAL A 69 -7.33 -3.53 7.05
CA VAL A 69 -7.98 -3.44 8.36
C VAL A 69 -9.50 -3.30 8.23
N GLN A 70 -10.01 -2.46 7.32
CA GLN A 70 -11.46 -2.29 7.09
C GLN A 70 -12.14 -3.56 6.57
N ASN A 71 -11.37 -4.45 5.93
CA ASN A 71 -11.80 -5.74 5.40
C ASN A 71 -11.36 -6.94 6.28
N ASN A 72 -11.24 -6.71 7.59
CA ASN A 72 -11.01 -7.74 8.62
C ASN A 72 -9.69 -8.53 8.46
N ARG A 73 -8.65 -7.93 7.86
CA ARG A 73 -7.31 -8.52 7.71
C ARG A 73 -6.27 -7.84 8.61
N LYS A 74 -6.60 -7.72 9.90
CA LYS A 74 -5.77 -7.05 10.91
C LYS A 74 -4.36 -7.64 11.05
N GLU A 75 -4.25 -8.97 11.09
CA GLU A 75 -2.93 -9.63 11.22
C GLU A 75 -2.04 -9.44 9.98
N VAL A 76 -2.63 -9.48 8.78
CA VAL A 76 -1.91 -9.20 7.54
C VAL A 76 -1.49 -7.72 7.49
N ALA A 77 -2.38 -6.81 7.88
CA ALA A 77 -2.02 -5.39 7.99
C ALA A 77 -0.85 -5.17 8.95
N LEU A 78 -0.87 -5.83 10.12
CA LEU A 78 0.21 -5.78 11.09
C LEU A 78 1.53 -6.31 10.53
N SER A 79 1.52 -7.41 9.77
CA SER A 79 2.74 -7.97 9.18
C SER A 79 3.36 -7.01 8.17
N PHE A 80 2.55 -6.41 7.30
CA PHE A 80 3.05 -5.42 6.33
C PHE A 80 3.52 -4.13 7.00
N MET A 81 2.81 -3.65 8.02
CA MET A 81 3.22 -2.45 8.75
C MET A 81 4.56 -2.67 9.46
N ARG A 82 4.75 -3.82 10.12
CA ARG A 82 6.03 -4.21 10.74
C ARG A 82 7.14 -4.38 9.70
N ALA A 83 6.85 -4.99 8.56
CA ALA A 83 7.84 -5.19 7.51
C ALA A 83 8.30 -3.85 6.93
N TYR A 84 7.37 -2.97 6.56
CA TYR A 84 7.69 -1.74 5.82
C TYR A 84 8.28 -0.65 6.72
N TRP A 85 7.59 -0.26 7.80
CA TRP A 85 8.11 0.76 8.73
C TRP A 85 9.22 0.22 9.62
N GLY A 86 9.20 -1.07 9.95
CA GLY A 86 10.29 -1.69 10.70
C GLY A 86 11.59 -1.73 9.91
N GLU A 87 11.55 -1.85 8.59
CA GLU A 87 12.77 -1.77 7.77
C GLU A 87 13.34 -0.35 7.75
N MET A 88 12.52 0.71 7.71
CA MET A 88 13.02 2.08 7.90
C MET A 88 13.73 2.23 9.25
N VAL A 89 13.15 1.68 10.33
CA VAL A 89 13.77 1.73 11.66
C VAL A 89 15.11 0.99 11.69
N LYS A 90 15.19 -0.20 11.07
CA LYS A 90 16.46 -0.94 10.93
C LYS A 90 17.50 -0.18 10.10
N ASP A 91 17.05 0.57 9.11
CA ASP A 91 17.88 1.44 8.27
C ASP A 91 18.31 2.73 8.99
N GLY A 92 17.95 2.90 10.27
CA GLY A 92 18.40 4.03 11.10
C GLY A 92 17.50 5.26 11.04
N ALA A 93 16.24 5.11 10.63
CA ALA A 93 15.30 6.23 10.60
C ALA A 93 14.89 6.71 12.00
N ASP A 94 15.27 7.95 12.35
CA ASP A 94 14.71 8.66 13.54
C ASP A 94 13.29 9.20 13.29
N THR A 95 12.96 9.47 12.02
CA THR A 95 11.64 9.92 11.56
C THR A 95 11.30 9.21 10.24
N PHE A 96 10.01 9.10 9.90
CA PHE A 96 9.60 8.37 8.69
C PHE A 96 9.76 9.20 7.42
N TRP A 97 10.28 8.55 6.38
CA TRP A 97 10.73 9.21 5.14
C TRP A 97 9.59 9.40 4.15
N GLU A 98 9.72 10.40 3.28
CA GLU A 98 8.72 10.71 2.24
C GLU A 98 8.50 9.56 1.26
N LEU A 99 9.60 8.94 0.85
CA LEU A 99 9.65 7.87 -0.12
C LEU A 99 10.58 6.78 0.40
N TYR A 100 10.14 5.53 0.27
CA TYR A 100 10.93 4.39 0.69
C TYR A 100 10.49 3.14 -0.07
N ASP A 101 11.38 2.61 -0.88
CA ASP A 101 11.22 1.29 -1.49
C ASP A 101 12.25 0.34 -0.85
N PRO A 102 11.82 -0.66 -0.06
CA PRO A 102 12.73 -1.66 0.52
C PRO A 102 13.54 -2.42 -0.52
N ALA A 103 13.05 -2.54 -1.76
CA ALA A 103 13.74 -3.23 -2.85
C ALA A 103 14.78 -2.33 -3.55
N ASP A 104 14.58 -1.01 -3.54
CA ASP A 104 15.52 -0.02 -4.07
C ASP A 104 15.59 1.25 -3.21
N LYS A 105 16.59 1.32 -2.35
CA LYS A 105 16.81 2.46 -1.44
C LYS A 105 17.34 3.72 -2.16
N ASN A 106 17.53 3.69 -3.48
CA ASN A 106 18.03 4.82 -4.26
C ASN A 106 16.95 5.52 -5.09
N VAL A 107 15.68 5.14 -4.93
CA VAL A 107 14.58 5.80 -5.63
C VAL A 107 14.58 7.31 -5.36
N ALA A 108 14.63 8.08 -6.46
CA ALA A 108 14.83 9.52 -6.44
C ALA A 108 13.92 10.19 -7.48
N PRO A 109 12.64 10.43 -7.16
CA PRO A 109 11.70 11.05 -8.09
C PRO A 109 12.12 12.48 -8.47
N TYR A 110 12.95 13.12 -7.64
CA TYR A 110 13.49 14.46 -7.84
C TYR A 110 14.93 14.45 -8.42
N GLY A 111 15.38 13.33 -8.99
CA GLY A 111 16.71 13.17 -9.59
C GLY A 111 17.84 12.87 -8.60
N SER A 112 17.65 13.13 -7.31
CA SER A 112 18.59 12.70 -6.25
C SER A 112 17.87 12.41 -4.94
N LYS A 113 18.23 11.29 -4.28
CA LYS A 113 17.70 10.92 -2.96
C LYS A 113 18.07 11.91 -1.85
N MET A 114 19.09 12.74 -2.07
CA MET A 114 19.48 13.80 -1.13
C MET A 114 18.41 14.90 -1.01
N VAL A 115 17.51 14.99 -2.00
CA VAL A 115 16.45 16.01 -2.04
C VAL A 115 15.12 15.46 -1.52
N ASN A 116 15.00 14.14 -1.29
CA ASN A 116 13.83 13.56 -0.65
C ASN A 116 13.73 14.05 0.80
N SER A 117 12.51 14.22 1.32
CA SER A 117 12.33 14.50 2.74
C SER A 117 12.50 13.23 3.57
N TYR A 118 13.34 13.30 4.61
CA TYR A 118 13.55 12.22 5.58
C TYR A 118 12.72 12.40 6.86
N CYS A 119 11.81 13.39 6.89
CA CYS A 119 10.86 13.59 7.97
C CYS A 119 9.54 14.07 7.34
N HIS A 120 8.69 13.14 6.93
CA HIS A 120 7.48 13.46 6.17
C HIS A 120 6.22 12.94 6.87
N ALA A 121 5.32 13.86 7.21
CA ALA A 121 4.17 13.54 8.08
C ALA A 121 3.19 12.54 7.46
N TRP A 122 3.07 12.47 6.13
CA TRP A 122 2.22 11.46 5.47
C TRP A 122 2.67 10.01 5.76
N SER A 123 3.87 9.82 6.31
CA SER A 123 4.48 8.53 6.59
C SER A 123 4.29 8.08 8.03
N CYS A 124 3.63 8.89 8.87
CA CYS A 124 3.35 8.54 10.27
C CYS A 124 2.09 7.68 10.44
N SER A 125 1.63 7.03 9.36
CA SER A 125 0.43 6.17 9.32
C SER A 125 0.29 5.17 10.46
N PRO A 126 1.38 4.51 10.95
CA PRO A 126 1.27 3.57 12.06
C PRO A 126 0.63 4.17 13.30
N SER A 127 0.94 5.44 13.62
CA SER A 127 0.38 6.12 14.79
C SER A 127 -1.15 6.19 14.75
N TYR A 128 -1.73 6.48 13.58
CA TYR A 128 -3.17 6.49 13.37
C TYR A 128 -3.77 5.08 13.39
N ILE A 129 -3.18 4.16 12.61
CA ILE A 129 -3.72 2.80 12.46
C ILE A 129 -3.73 2.05 13.81
N ILE A 130 -2.64 2.14 14.58
CA ILE A 130 -2.54 1.49 15.90
C ILE A 130 -3.64 1.99 16.83
N ARG A 131 -3.82 3.31 16.93
CA ARG A 131 -4.74 3.92 17.88
C ARG A 131 -6.20 3.78 17.50
N LYS A 132 -6.51 3.72 16.20
CA LYS A 132 -7.90 3.66 15.72
C LYS A 132 -8.43 2.23 15.60
N TYR A 133 -7.56 1.28 15.25
CA TYR A 133 -8.01 -0.06 14.85
C TYR A 133 -7.38 -1.20 15.64
N LEU A 134 -6.27 -0.97 16.34
CA LEU A 134 -5.52 -2.04 17.00
C LEU A 134 -5.70 -2.10 18.51
N ILE A 135 -5.82 -0.93 19.14
CA ILE A 135 -6.16 -0.71 20.56
C ILE A 135 -7.65 -0.36 20.63
#